data_AF-A0AAJ2DQS3-F1
#
_entry.id   AF-A0AAJ2DQS3-F1
#
_cell.length_a   1.000
_cell.length_b   1.000
_cell.length_c   1.000
_cell.angle_alpha   90.00
_cell.angle_beta   90.00
_cell.angle_gamma   90.00
#
_symmetry.space_group_name_H-M   'P 1'
#
loop_
_entity.id
_entity.type
_entity.pdbx_description
1 polymer ?
#
loop_
_entity_poly.entity_id
_entity_poly.type
_entity_poly.pdbx_seq_one_letter_code
_entity_poly.pdbx_strand_id
1 'polypeptide(L)'
;MPHAKVIAVSLVFSALAASALPVAAQTQLPPGHPSSPQLLAAEGVMTSANIARGAADVCHIDAAKIAHFKDAARANFRDAPDFDAEWALGYKQAQATVDRFDKLKTSNPAEYKKEIDEACPALDRGIDEVTR
;
A
#
# COMPACT_ATOMS: atom_id res chain seq x y z
N MET A 1 6.53 -3.05 62.56
CA MET A 1 5.25 -3.10 63.31
C MET A 1 4.18 -2.41 62.49
N PRO A 2 2.88 -2.77 62.61
CA PRO A 2 2.30 -4.10 62.86
C PRO A 2 2.00 -4.73 61.46
N HIS A 3 0.87 -5.33 61.03
CA HIS A 3 -0.19 -6.22 61.60
C HIS A 3 -0.40 -7.32 60.52
N ALA A 4 -0.57 -8.61 60.84
CA ALA A 4 -1.79 -9.31 61.27
C ALA A 4 -2.99 -9.20 60.28
N LYS A 5 -3.29 -10.23 59.47
CA LYS A 5 -3.89 -11.55 59.77
C LYS A 5 -5.43 -11.53 59.96
N VAL A 6 -6.13 -12.21 59.06
CA VAL A 6 -7.35 -13.01 59.33
C VAL A 6 -7.22 -14.35 58.55
N ILE A 7 -7.89 -15.42 58.99
CA ILE A 7 -7.66 -16.82 58.58
C ILE A 7 -9.00 -17.50 58.23
N ALA A 8 -9.00 -18.36 57.19
CA ALA A 8 -10.10 -19.26 56.79
C ALA A 8 -11.41 -18.54 56.33
N VAL A 9 -12.37 -19.15 55.63
CA VAL A 9 -12.83 -20.56 55.56
C VAL A 9 -13.17 -20.97 54.12
N SER A 10 -12.99 -22.24 53.78
CA SER A 10 -13.40 -22.84 52.50
C SER A 10 -14.92 -22.93 52.37
N LEU A 11 -15.48 -22.51 51.23
CA LEU A 11 -16.79 -22.96 50.77
C LEU A 11 -16.69 -23.43 49.32
N VAL A 12 -17.05 -24.69 49.09
CA VAL A 12 -17.14 -25.29 47.76
C VAL A 12 -18.48 -24.93 47.15
N PHE A 13 -18.48 -24.28 46.00
CA PHE A 13 -19.66 -24.12 45.16
C PHE A 13 -19.34 -24.53 43.72
N SER A 14 -19.72 -25.76 43.39
CA SER A 14 -19.79 -26.22 42.00
C SER A 14 -20.95 -25.53 41.30
N ALA A 15 -20.66 -24.65 40.34
CA ALA A 15 -21.66 -24.06 39.44
C ALA A 15 -21.47 -24.62 38.02
N LEU A 16 -22.60 -24.78 37.30
CA LEU A 16 -22.72 -25.69 36.16
C LEU A 16 -21.88 -25.31 34.93
N ALA A 17 -21.58 -26.32 34.12
CA ALA A 17 -20.84 -26.19 32.87
C ALA A 17 -21.69 -25.70 31.69
N ALA A 18 -20.98 -25.19 30.67
CA ALA A 18 -21.35 -25.17 29.25
C ALA A 18 -22.70 -24.54 28.82
N SER A 19 -22.63 -23.35 28.22
CA SER A 19 -23.31 -23.00 26.94
C SER A 19 -22.80 -21.67 26.37
N ALA A 20 -21.48 -21.56 26.15
CA ALA A 20 -20.91 -20.44 25.40
C ALA A 20 -21.12 -20.69 23.89
N LEU A 21 -22.30 -20.33 23.38
CA LEU A 21 -22.55 -20.30 21.93
C LEU A 21 -21.59 -19.28 21.30
N PRO A 22 -20.74 -19.67 20.33
CA PRO A 22 -19.98 -18.72 19.55
C PRO A 22 -20.97 -17.98 18.64
N VAL A 23 -21.42 -16.80 19.07
CA VAL A 23 -22.10 -15.85 18.19
C VAL A 23 -21.06 -15.36 17.19
N ALA A 24 -20.92 -16.10 16.09
CA ALA A 24 -20.21 -15.67 14.91
C ALA A 24 -20.98 -14.47 14.34
N ALA A 25 -20.64 -13.27 14.81
CA ALA A 25 -21.16 -12.02 14.29
C ALA A 25 -20.70 -11.89 12.83
N GLN A 26 -21.55 -12.37 11.92
CA GLN A 26 -21.32 -12.25 10.49
C GLN A 26 -21.46 -10.78 10.10
N THR A 27 -20.35 -10.04 10.19
CA THR A 27 -20.18 -8.70 9.63
C THR A 27 -20.18 -8.81 8.11
N GLN A 28 -21.35 -9.08 7.54
CA GLN A 28 -21.63 -8.88 6.13
C GLN A 28 -21.35 -7.41 5.82
N LEU A 29 -20.29 -7.17 5.05
CA LEU A 29 -19.94 -5.83 4.59
C LEU A 29 -21.13 -5.24 3.81
N PRO A 30 -21.40 -3.93 3.95
CA PRO A 30 -22.55 -3.31 3.30
C PRO A 30 -22.45 -3.49 1.77
N PRO A 31 -23.58 -3.76 1.06
CA PRO A 31 -23.57 -3.93 -0.39
C PRO A 31 -22.90 -2.73 -1.09
N GLY A 32 -21.94 -3.02 -1.97
CA GLY A 32 -21.14 -2.00 -2.65
C GLY A 32 -19.78 -1.68 -1.99
N HIS A 33 -19.47 -2.23 -0.81
CA HIS A 33 -18.08 -2.21 -0.32
C HIS A 33 -17.19 -3.11 -1.20
N PRO A 34 -15.99 -2.65 -1.63
CA PRO A 34 -15.09 -3.45 -2.46
C PRO A 34 -14.58 -4.68 -1.71
N SER A 35 -14.48 -5.81 -2.40
CA SER A 35 -13.88 -7.03 -1.86
C SER A 35 -12.36 -6.93 -1.74
N SER A 36 -11.72 -7.76 -0.92
CA SER A 36 -10.28 -7.72 -0.70
C SER A 36 -9.42 -7.83 -1.98
N PRO A 37 -9.77 -8.64 -3.00
CA PRO A 37 -9.06 -8.63 -4.29
C PRO A 37 -9.16 -7.29 -5.02
N GLN A 38 -10.32 -6.62 -4.96
CA GLN A 38 -10.53 -5.32 -5.61
C GLN A 38 -9.73 -4.21 -4.90
N LEU A 39 -9.59 -4.29 -3.58
CA LEU A 39 -8.73 -3.39 -2.80
C LEU A 39 -7.24 -3.61 -3.11
N LEU A 40 -6.78 -4.86 -3.17
CA LEU A 40 -5.40 -5.19 -3.55
C LEU A 40 -5.07 -4.80 -4.99
N ALA A 41 -6.04 -4.93 -5.91
CA ALA A 41 -5.89 -4.46 -7.27
C ALA A 41 -5.80 -2.92 -7.33
N ALA A 42 -6.66 -2.20 -6.60
CA ALA A 42 -6.59 -0.73 -6.48
C ALA A 42 -5.24 -0.26 -5.91
N GLU A 43 -4.72 -0.93 -4.87
CA GLU A 43 -3.37 -0.68 -4.34
C GLU A 43 -2.28 -0.90 -5.40
N GLY A 44 -2.35 -2.00 -6.15
CA GLY A 44 -1.44 -2.27 -7.27
C GLY A 44 -1.48 -1.20 -8.37
N VAL A 45 -2.66 -0.66 -8.70
CA VAL A 45 -2.82 0.46 -9.63
C VAL A 45 -2.20 1.74 -9.07
N MET A 46 -2.49 2.10 -7.81
CA MET A 46 -1.89 3.27 -7.15
C MET A 46 -0.36 3.18 -7.11
N THR A 47 0.19 2.04 -6.75
CA THR A 47 1.65 1.78 -6.72
C THR A 47 2.27 1.90 -8.11
N SER A 48 1.62 1.33 -9.13
CA SER A 48 2.07 1.45 -10.53
C SER A 48 2.05 2.89 -11.02
N ALA A 49 1.02 3.65 -10.69
CA ALA A 49 0.92 5.07 -11.04
C ALA A 49 1.97 5.94 -10.32
N ASN A 50 2.31 5.58 -9.08
CA ASN A 50 3.36 6.23 -8.30
C ASN A 50 4.74 6.00 -8.94
N ILE A 51 5.03 4.74 -9.30
CA ILE A 51 6.20 4.33 -10.10
C ILE A 51 6.27 5.11 -11.42
N ALA A 52 5.15 5.22 -12.15
CA ALA A 52 5.07 5.92 -13.43
C ALA A 52 5.39 7.43 -13.31
N ARG A 53 4.97 8.10 -12.23
CA ARG A 53 5.35 9.50 -11.94
C ARG A 53 6.86 9.61 -11.67
N GLY A 54 7.41 8.75 -10.82
CA GLY A 54 8.86 8.75 -10.55
C GLY A 54 9.69 8.52 -11.83
N ALA A 55 9.26 7.56 -12.65
CA ALA A 55 9.89 7.22 -13.91
C ALA A 55 9.87 8.39 -14.91
N ALA A 56 8.73 9.06 -15.10
CA ALA A 56 8.62 10.19 -16.02
C ALA A 56 9.33 11.46 -15.51
N ASP A 57 9.04 11.88 -14.28
CA ASP A 57 9.40 13.22 -13.79
C ASP A 57 10.78 13.28 -13.13
N VAL A 58 11.23 12.20 -12.49
CA VAL A 58 12.55 12.14 -11.83
C VAL A 58 13.61 11.48 -12.73
N CYS A 59 13.25 10.36 -13.37
CA CYS A 59 14.16 9.58 -14.21
C CYS A 59 14.10 9.91 -15.71
N HIS A 60 13.14 10.72 -16.15
CA HIS A 60 12.97 11.16 -17.55
C HIS A 60 12.82 10.00 -18.55
N ILE A 61 12.17 8.90 -18.13
CA ILE A 61 11.84 7.74 -18.97
C ILE A 61 10.75 8.13 -19.97
N ASP A 62 10.87 7.63 -21.21
CA ASP A 62 10.06 8.04 -22.35
C ASP A 62 8.55 7.82 -22.16
N ALA A 63 7.75 8.77 -22.65
CA ALA A 63 6.30 8.80 -22.49
C ALA A 63 5.57 7.60 -23.11
N ALA A 64 6.08 6.99 -24.19
CA ALA A 64 5.51 5.77 -24.75
C ALA A 64 5.81 4.55 -23.87
N LYS A 65 7.02 4.46 -23.30
CA LYS A 65 7.35 3.41 -22.30
C LYS A 65 6.47 3.54 -21.04
N ILE A 66 6.18 4.76 -20.59
CA ILE A 66 5.23 5.02 -19.49
C ILE A 66 3.78 4.64 -19.89
N ALA A 67 3.35 4.90 -21.13
CA ALA A 67 2.03 4.50 -21.62
C ALA A 67 1.88 2.98 -21.66
N HIS A 68 2.86 2.26 -22.22
CA HIS A 68 2.88 0.79 -22.23
C HIS A 68 2.87 0.21 -20.80
N PHE A 69 3.55 0.86 -19.85
CA PHE A 69 3.47 0.47 -18.43
C PHE A 69 2.08 0.68 -17.81
N LYS A 70 1.38 1.76 -18.16
CA LYS A 70 -0.03 1.96 -17.75
C LYS A 70 -0.95 0.88 -18.33
N ASP A 71 -0.75 0.50 -19.58
CA ASP A 71 -1.55 -0.55 -20.23
C ASP A 71 -1.27 -1.94 -19.61
N ALA A 72 0.00 -2.27 -19.34
CA ALA A 72 0.38 -3.48 -18.62
C ALA A 72 -0.20 -3.52 -17.20
N ALA A 73 -0.17 -2.39 -16.46
CA ALA A 73 -0.83 -2.27 -15.17
C ALA A 73 -2.34 -2.52 -15.27
N ARG A 74 -3.02 -2.02 -16.33
CA ARG A 74 -4.46 -2.29 -16.56
C ARG A 74 -4.74 -3.76 -16.89
N ALA A 75 -3.83 -4.44 -17.59
CA ALA A 75 -3.93 -5.86 -17.89
C ALA A 75 -3.69 -6.74 -16.64
N ASN A 76 -2.86 -6.30 -15.70
CA ASN A 76 -2.53 -7.02 -14.47
C ASN A 76 -3.56 -6.78 -13.34
N PHE A 77 -4.04 -5.55 -13.14
CA PHE A 77 -4.94 -5.18 -12.04
C PHE A 77 -6.41 -5.08 -12.48
N ARG A 78 -6.90 -6.09 -13.21
CA ARG A 78 -8.24 -6.11 -13.82
C ARG A 78 -9.41 -6.10 -12.83
N ASP A 79 -9.15 -6.45 -11.57
CA ASP A 79 -10.15 -6.41 -10.50
C ASP A 79 -10.26 -5.02 -9.83
N ALA A 80 -9.43 -4.04 -10.23
CA ALA A 80 -9.52 -2.68 -9.71
C ALA A 80 -10.85 -2.03 -10.18
N PRO A 81 -11.71 -1.55 -9.26
CA PRO A 81 -13.08 -1.17 -9.59
C PRO A 81 -13.17 0.12 -10.42
N ASP A 82 -12.22 1.05 -10.25
CA ASP A 82 -12.01 2.20 -11.13
C ASP A 82 -10.50 2.43 -11.33
N PHE A 83 -9.95 1.77 -12.34
CA PHE A 83 -8.52 1.85 -12.65
C PHE A 83 -8.02 3.29 -12.89
N ASP A 84 -8.81 4.16 -13.52
CA ASP A 84 -8.33 5.50 -13.87
C ASP A 84 -8.43 6.49 -12.69
N ALA A 85 -9.40 6.31 -11.78
CA ALA A 85 -9.40 7.03 -10.50
C ALA A 85 -8.22 6.63 -9.60
N GLU A 86 -7.96 5.34 -9.44
CA GLU A 86 -6.84 4.85 -8.62
C GLU A 86 -5.48 5.21 -9.26
N TRP A 87 -5.38 5.18 -10.59
CA TRP A 87 -4.19 5.67 -11.29
C TRP A 87 -3.97 7.18 -11.06
N ALA A 88 -5.01 8.00 -11.20
CA ALA A 88 -4.91 9.43 -10.93
C ALA A 88 -4.55 9.73 -9.47
N LEU A 89 -5.05 8.93 -8.52
CA LEU A 89 -4.72 9.03 -7.11
C LEU A 89 -3.25 8.69 -6.82
N GLY A 90 -2.75 7.54 -7.29
CA GLY A 90 -1.35 7.14 -7.11
C GLY A 90 -0.35 8.09 -7.79
N TYR A 91 -0.66 8.55 -9.00
CA TYR A 91 0.13 9.53 -9.75
C TYR A 91 0.22 10.87 -9.00
N LYS A 92 -0.87 11.29 -8.33
CA LYS A 92 -0.92 12.49 -7.49
C LYS A 92 -0.16 12.32 -6.17
N GLN A 93 -0.26 11.15 -5.51
CA GLN A 93 0.48 10.87 -4.26
C GLN A 93 1.99 10.96 -4.45
N ALA A 94 2.50 10.56 -5.62
CA ALA A 94 3.92 10.64 -5.94
C ALA A 94 4.48 12.06 -6.05
N GLN A 95 3.64 13.10 -6.17
CA GLN A 95 4.11 14.48 -6.37
C GLN A 95 5.07 14.94 -5.26
N ALA A 96 4.83 14.58 -4.00
CA ALA A 96 5.72 14.92 -2.89
C ALA A 96 7.13 14.28 -2.99
N THR A 97 7.27 13.20 -3.76
CA THR A 97 8.58 12.63 -4.12
C THR A 97 9.23 13.39 -5.28
N VAL A 98 8.46 13.79 -6.30
CA VAL A 98 8.96 14.66 -7.39
C VAL A 98 9.47 15.99 -6.83
N ASP A 99 8.67 16.67 -6.01
CA ASP A 99 9.02 17.93 -5.35
C ASP A 99 10.29 17.81 -4.50
N ARG A 100 10.50 16.65 -3.85
CA ARG A 100 11.73 16.35 -3.09
C ARG A 100 12.94 16.24 -4.02
N PHE A 101 12.81 15.54 -5.14
CA PHE A 101 13.89 15.38 -6.11
C PHE A 101 14.24 16.68 -6.83
N ASP A 102 13.26 17.50 -7.23
CA ASP A 102 13.51 18.83 -7.82
C ASP A 102 14.19 19.79 -6.84
N LYS A 103 13.81 19.72 -5.56
CA LYS A 103 14.52 20.44 -4.50
C LYS A 103 15.95 19.91 -4.33
N LEU A 104 16.15 18.59 -4.30
CA LEU A 104 17.48 17.99 -4.15
C LEU A 104 18.41 18.35 -5.32
N LYS A 105 17.89 18.34 -6.55
CA LYS A 105 18.56 18.73 -7.80
C LYS A 105 19.14 20.14 -7.77
N THR A 106 18.54 21.04 -6.99
CA THR A 106 19.02 22.43 -6.82
C THR A 106 19.82 22.64 -5.54
N SER A 107 19.45 21.99 -4.42
CA SER A 107 20.11 22.20 -3.12
C SER A 107 21.33 21.30 -2.86
N ASN A 108 21.41 20.13 -3.49
CA ASN A 108 22.57 19.24 -3.45
C ASN A 108 22.65 18.39 -4.75
N PRO A 109 23.20 18.96 -5.85
CA PRO A 109 23.28 18.28 -7.14
C PRO A 109 24.09 16.97 -7.12
N ALA A 110 25.03 16.82 -6.18
CA ALA A 110 25.86 15.62 -6.05
C ALA A 110 25.07 14.44 -5.47
N GLU A 111 24.28 14.67 -4.42
CA GLU A 111 23.40 13.64 -3.86
C GLU A 111 22.22 13.34 -4.79
N TYR A 112 21.66 14.36 -5.46
CA TYR A 112 20.67 14.15 -6.53
C TYR A 112 21.21 13.20 -7.61
N LYS A 113 22.44 13.44 -8.11
CA LYS A 113 23.06 12.56 -9.10
C LYS A 113 23.23 11.14 -8.56
N LYS A 114 23.71 10.98 -7.32
CA LYS A 114 23.87 9.67 -6.68
C LYS A 114 22.55 8.91 -6.57
N GLU A 115 21.47 9.55 -6.09
CA GLU A 115 20.17 8.91 -5.98
C GLU A 115 19.59 8.48 -7.34
N ILE A 116 19.71 9.29 -8.39
CA ILE A 116 19.20 8.91 -9.73
C ILE A 116 20.07 7.87 -10.44
N ASP A 117 21.41 7.92 -10.27
CA ASP A 117 22.35 6.94 -10.84
C ASP A 117 22.10 5.53 -10.27
N GLU A 118 21.64 5.43 -9.02
CA GLU A 118 21.28 4.18 -8.35
C GLU A 118 19.85 3.74 -8.71
N ALA A 119 18.85 4.62 -8.56
CA ALA A 119 17.44 4.26 -8.66
C ALA A 119 16.93 4.10 -10.10
N CYS A 120 17.29 5.02 -11.01
CA CYS A 120 16.68 5.05 -12.34
C CYS A 120 17.02 3.83 -13.21
N PRO A 121 18.26 3.28 -13.21
CA PRO A 121 18.57 2.05 -13.94
C PRO A 121 17.90 0.80 -13.36
N ALA A 122 17.43 0.81 -12.11
CA ALA A 122 16.59 -0.25 -11.57
C ALA A 122 15.12 -0.08 -12.00
N LEU A 123 14.61 1.16 -11.93
CA LEU A 123 13.25 1.52 -12.30
C LEU A 123 12.95 1.27 -13.80
N ASP A 124 13.88 1.65 -14.67
CA ASP A 124 13.75 1.49 -16.13
C ASP A 124 13.66 0.01 -16.54
N ARG A 125 14.48 -0.85 -15.92
CA ARG A 125 14.45 -2.31 -16.12
C ARG A 125 13.20 -2.95 -15.52
N GLY A 126 12.75 -2.51 -14.34
CA GLY A 126 11.50 -2.99 -13.73
C GLY A 126 10.28 -2.70 -14.60
N ILE A 127 10.28 -1.57 -15.32
CA ILE A 127 9.26 -1.28 -16.32
C ILE A 127 9.38 -2.19 -17.54
N ASP A 128 10.59 -2.46 -18.06
CA ASP A 128 10.79 -3.43 -19.15
C ASP A 128 10.37 -4.85 -18.76
N GLU A 129 10.55 -5.26 -17.51
CA GLU A 129 10.18 -6.60 -17.03
C GLU A 129 8.66 -6.81 -16.94
N VAL A 130 7.89 -5.72 -16.79
CA VAL A 130 6.42 -5.74 -16.72
C VAL A 130 5.75 -5.48 -18.10
N THR A 131 6.49 -5.03 -19.10
CA THR A 131 5.97 -4.62 -20.43
C THR A 131 6.38 -5.51 -21.61
N ARG A 132 6.91 -6.71 -21.33
CA ARG A 132 7.30 -7.74 -22.33
C ARG A 132 6.19 -8.74 -22.63
#